data_AF-M4RYE7-F1
#
_entry.id   AF-M4RYE7-F1
#
_cell.length_a   1.000
_cell.length_b   1.000
_cell.length_c   1.000
_cell.angle_alpha   90.00
_cell.angle_beta   90.00
_cell.angle_gamma   90.00
#
_symmetry.space_group_name_H-M   'P 1'
#
loop_
_entity.id
_entity.type
_entity.pdbx_description
1 polymer ?
#
loop_
_entity_poly.entity_id
_entity_poly.type
_entity_poly.pdbx_seq_one_letter_code
_entity_poly.pdbx_strand_id
1 'polypeptide(L)'
;MELLIFLWLAMGVIAAIIAGNKNRNALGYGCLGFLLGPIGILIAAVVPRYQSYLETDEGRLASKQAKRCPDCAEIVQYQAKVCKHCSHRFA
;
A
#
# COMPACT_ATOMS: atom_id res chain seq x y z
N MET A 1 -3.37 -35.23 -20.05
CA MET A 1 -2.31 -34.41 -19.41
C MET A 1 -2.38 -32.94 -19.83
N GLU A 2 -2.75 -32.64 -21.07
CA GLU A 2 -2.86 -31.25 -21.57
C GLU A 2 -3.94 -30.41 -20.88
N LEU A 3 -5.11 -30.99 -20.57
CA LEU A 3 -6.20 -30.28 -19.88
C LEU A 3 -5.82 -29.74 -18.49
N LEU A 4 -4.94 -30.44 -17.76
CA LEU A 4 -4.47 -30.01 -16.44
C LEU A 4 -3.57 -28.77 -16.55
N ILE A 5 -2.78 -28.68 -17.62
CA ILE A 5 -1.89 -27.56 -17.89
C ILE A 5 -2.69 -26.31 -18.28
N PHE A 6 -3.72 -26.46 -19.13
CA PHE A 6 -4.62 -25.35 -19.48
C PHE A 6 -5.42 -24.84 -18.29
N LEU A 7 -5.92 -25.73 -17.43
CA LEU A 7 -6.64 -25.36 -16.20
C LEU A 7 -5.74 -24.58 -15.23
N TRP A 8 -4.49 -25.03 -15.07
CA TRP A 8 -3.52 -24.40 -14.18
C TRP A 8 -3.05 -23.02 -14.70
N LEU A 9 -2.85 -22.88 -16.02
CA LEU A 9 -2.54 -21.62 -16.66
C LEU A 9 -3.68 -20.61 -16.51
N ALA A 10 -4.94 -21.05 -16.70
CA ALA A 10 -6.12 -20.21 -16.53
C ALA A 10 -6.25 -19.68 -15.10
N MET A 11 -5.97 -20.51 -14.09
CA MET A 11 -5.95 -20.11 -12.68
C MET A 11 -4.89 -19.03 -12.39
N GLY A 12 -3.68 -19.16 -12.95
CA GLY A 12 -2.63 -18.14 -12.82
C GLY A 12 -3.01 -16.79 -13.44
N VAL A 13 -3.66 -16.81 -14.61
CA VAL A 13 -4.14 -15.60 -15.29
C VAL A 13 -5.23 -14.90 -14.47
N ILE A 14 -6.16 -15.66 -13.89
CA ILE A 14 -7.20 -15.11 -13.01
C ILE A 14 -6.58 -14.45 -11.77
N ALA A 15 -5.57 -15.08 -11.14
CA ALA A 15 -4.84 -14.50 -10.01
C ALA A 15 -4.16 -13.18 -10.37
N ALA A 16 -3.55 -13.10 -11.56
CA ALA A 16 -2.88 -11.90 -12.07
C ALA A 16 -3.87 -10.74 -12.31
N ILE A 17 -5.04 -11.02 -12.89
CA ILE A 17 -6.09 -10.03 -13.12
C ILE A 17 -6.64 -9.50 -11.78
N ILE A 18 -6.91 -10.39 -10.81
CA ILE A 18 -7.38 -10.01 -9.48
C ILE A 18 -6.34 -9.13 -8.76
N ALA A 19 -5.05 -9.46 -8.88
CA ALA A 19 -3.97 -8.67 -8.29
C ALA A 19 -3.77 -7.32 -8.99
N GLY A 20 -3.90 -7.27 -10.32
CA GLY A 20 -3.82 -6.03 -11.11
C GLY A 20 -4.93 -5.05 -10.74
N ASN A 21 -6.16 -5.55 -10.55
CA ASN A 21 -7.29 -4.73 -10.09
C ASN A 21 -7.11 -4.16 -8.67
N LYS A 22 -6.14 -4.68 -7.89
CA LYS A 22 -5.78 -4.20 -6.54
C LYS A 22 -4.55 -3.28 -6.51
N ASN A 23 -4.10 -2.76 -7.66
CA ASN A 23 -2.89 -1.92 -7.80
C ASN A 23 -1.63 -2.56 -7.16
N ARG A 24 -1.51 -3.89 -7.25
CA ARG A 24 -0.30 -4.67 -6.89
C ARG A 24 0.48 -5.05 -8.14
N ASN A 25 1.72 -5.51 -7.97
CA ASN A 25 2.48 -6.19 -9.02
C ASN A 25 1.71 -7.43 -9.51
N ALA A 26 0.88 -7.25 -10.54
CA ALA A 26 0.06 -8.29 -11.16
C ALA A 26 0.92 -9.46 -11.64
N LEU A 27 2.12 -9.17 -12.15
CA LEU A 27 3.08 -10.17 -12.59
C LEU A 27 3.60 -11.04 -11.42
N GLY A 28 3.89 -10.45 -10.27
CA GLY A 28 4.41 -11.17 -9.10
C GLY A 28 3.37 -12.12 -8.51
N TYR A 29 2.12 -11.65 -8.37
CA TYR A 29 1.01 -12.48 -7.91
C TYR A 29 0.53 -13.49 -8.97
N GLY A 30 0.66 -13.17 -10.26
CA GLY A 30 0.45 -14.11 -11.35
C GLY A 30 1.46 -15.26 -11.35
N CYS A 31 2.76 -14.96 -11.17
CA CYS A 31 3.80 -15.98 -11.01
C CYS A 31 3.61 -16.81 -9.73
N LEU A 32 3.21 -16.20 -8.62
CA LEU A 32 2.84 -16.93 -7.40
C LEU A 32 1.59 -17.79 -7.59
N GLY A 33 0.58 -17.30 -8.30
CA GLY A 33 -0.62 -18.05 -8.66
C GLY A 33 -0.33 -19.23 -9.57
N PHE A 34 0.60 -19.06 -10.52
CA PHE A 34 1.09 -20.14 -11.36
C PHE A 34 1.90 -21.15 -10.54
N LEU A 35 2.84 -20.70 -9.69
CA LEU A 35 3.73 -21.60 -8.94
C LEU A 35 3.03 -22.35 -7.79
N LEU A 36 2.13 -21.68 -7.06
CA LEU A 36 1.38 -22.26 -5.92
C LEU A 36 -0.03 -22.77 -6.31
N GLY A 37 -0.46 -22.59 -7.56
CA GLY A 37 -1.77 -23.02 -8.04
C GLY A 37 -2.94 -22.41 -7.26
N PRO A 38 -3.91 -23.22 -6.78
CA PRO A 38 -5.10 -22.70 -6.09
C PRO A 38 -4.77 -21.96 -4.79
N ILE A 39 -3.66 -22.31 -4.13
CA ILE A 39 -3.19 -21.65 -2.91
C ILE A 39 -2.79 -20.20 -3.24
N GLY A 40 -2.15 -19.96 -4.39
CA GLY A 40 -1.77 -18.62 -4.82
C GLY A 40 -2.98 -17.70 -5.07
N ILE A 41 -4.10 -18.26 -5.55
CA ILE A 41 -5.36 -17.52 -5.71
C ILE A 41 -5.97 -17.16 -4.36
N LEU A 42 -6.00 -18.09 -3.40
CA LEU A 42 -6.50 -17.81 -2.06
C LEU A 42 -5.71 -16.68 -1.40
N ILE A 43 -4.39 -16.70 -1.54
CA ILE A 43 -3.52 -15.63 -1.04
C ILE A 43 -3.84 -14.31 -1.74
N ALA A 44 -3.96 -14.28 -3.07
CA ALA A 44 -4.32 -13.06 -3.82
C ALA A 44 -5.72 -12.52 -3.45
N ALA A 45 -6.66 -13.40 -3.12
CA ALA A 45 -8.02 -13.05 -2.73
C ALA A 45 -8.07 -12.44 -1.32
N VAL A 46 -7.45 -13.10 -0.34
CA VAL A 46 -7.43 -12.69 1.08
C VAL A 46 -6.57 -11.46 1.30
N VAL A 47 -5.49 -11.30 0.53
CA VAL A 47 -4.60 -10.14 0.69
C VAL A 47 -5.37 -8.86 0.29
N PRO A 48 -5.47 -7.88 1.21
CA PRO A 48 -6.10 -6.59 0.93
C PRO A 48 -5.30 -5.80 -0.12
N ARG A 49 -5.91 -4.76 -0.72
CA ARG A 49 -5.24 -3.93 -1.73
C ARG A 49 -3.86 -3.50 -1.22
N TYR A 50 -2.84 -3.53 -2.08
CA TYR A 50 -1.58 -2.89 -1.72
C TYR A 50 -1.83 -1.42 -1.82
N GLN A 51 -2.15 -0.88 -0.67
CA GLN A 51 -1.69 0.44 -0.36
C GLN A 51 -0.17 0.36 -0.47
N SER A 52 0.38 0.84 -1.60
CA SER A 52 1.81 1.03 -1.72
C SER A 52 2.24 1.82 -0.50
N TYR A 53 3.03 1.17 0.36
CA TYR A 53 3.64 1.79 1.53
C TYR A 53 4.63 2.90 1.14
N LEU A 54 4.67 3.27 -0.14
CA LEU A 54 5.49 4.31 -0.67
C LEU A 54 4.73 5.56 -1.10
N GLU A 55 3.38 5.60 -1.21
CA GLU A 55 2.76 6.86 -1.66
C GLU A 55 1.28 7.09 -1.33
N THR A 56 0.69 6.35 -0.40
CA THR A 56 -0.66 6.68 0.02
C THR A 56 -0.69 7.64 1.20
N ASP A 57 -1.18 8.81 0.87
CA ASP A 57 -1.76 9.91 1.65
C ASP A 57 -2.65 9.51 2.86
N GLU A 58 -2.78 8.24 3.24
CA GLU A 58 -3.45 7.81 4.47
C GLU A 58 -2.54 7.90 5.71
N GLY A 59 -1.21 7.88 5.49
CA GLY A 59 -0.26 8.38 6.48
C GLY A 59 -0.33 9.91 6.64
N ARG A 60 -0.88 10.64 5.65
CA ARG A 60 -1.00 12.10 5.68
C ARG A 60 -2.18 12.64 6.46
N LEU A 61 -3.25 11.85 6.60
CA LEU A 61 -4.39 12.21 7.45
C LEU A 61 -4.08 11.99 8.94
N ALA A 62 -3.23 11.00 9.27
CA ALA A 62 -2.62 10.88 10.60
C ALA A 62 -1.51 11.93 10.82
N SER A 63 -0.76 12.30 9.78
CA SER A 63 0.33 13.28 9.89
C SER A 63 -0.10 14.74 9.81
N LYS A 64 -1.39 15.06 9.65
CA LYS A 64 -1.91 16.41 9.91
C LYS A 64 -1.97 16.75 11.40
N GLN A 65 -1.48 15.89 12.29
CA GLN A 65 -1.29 16.23 13.70
C GLN A 65 -0.01 17.03 13.97
N ALA A 66 0.95 17.11 13.04
CA ALA A 66 2.19 17.83 13.27
C ALA A 66 2.62 18.68 12.07
N LYS A 67 3.21 19.84 12.34
CA LYS A 67 3.82 20.78 11.40
C LYS A 67 5.26 21.08 11.83
N ARG A 68 6.15 21.39 10.90
CA ARG A 68 7.50 21.88 11.23
C ARG A 68 7.46 23.38 11.49
N CYS A 69 8.16 23.83 12.52
CA CYS A 69 8.39 25.25 12.77
C CYS A 69 9.37 25.83 11.73
N PRO A 70 9.08 26.99 11.09
CA PRO A 70 10.00 27.59 10.10
C PRO A 70 11.28 28.14 10.72
N ASP A 71 11.25 28.59 11.98
CA ASP A 71 12.43 29.21 12.63
C ASP A 71 13.41 28.19 13.21
N CYS A 72 12.91 27.16 13.91
CA CYS A 72 13.76 26.20 14.63
C CYS A 72 13.68 24.77 14.11
N ALA A 73 12.94 24.52 13.02
CA ALA A 73 12.76 23.21 12.37
C ALA A 73 12.14 22.06 13.23
N GLU A 74 11.78 22.36 14.47
CA GLU A 74 11.18 21.42 15.43
C GLU A 74 9.80 20.93 14.97
N ILE A 75 9.45 19.70 15.33
CA ILE A 75 8.14 19.12 15.05
C ILE A 75 7.15 19.59 16.12
N VAL A 76 6.14 20.36 15.71
CA VAL A 76 5.14 20.96 16.59
C VAL A 76 3.76 20.43 16.24
N GLN A 77 2.89 20.27 17.23
CA GLN A 77 1.49 19.92 17.01
C GLN A 77 0.82 20.91 16.02
N TYR A 78 0.03 20.40 15.09
CA TYR A 78 -0.61 21.21 14.04
C TYR A 78 -1.51 22.30 14.64
N GLN A 79 -2.23 21.96 15.72
CA GLN A 79 -3.09 22.87 16.49
C GLN A 79 -2.33 23.87 17.38
N ALA A 80 -1.00 23.78 17.50
CA ALA A 80 -0.24 24.71 18.31
C ALA A 80 -0.24 26.11 17.68
N LYS A 81 -0.62 27.11 18.47
CA LYS A 81 -0.52 28.53 18.08
C LYS A 81 0.88 29.10 18.30
N VAL A 82 1.67 28.48 19.19
CA VAL A 82 3.02 28.91 19.55
C VAL A 82 3.94 27.70 19.64
N CYS A 83 5.15 27.80 19.10
CA CYS A 83 6.19 26.79 19.24
C CYS A 83 6.77 26.80 20.66
N LYS A 84 6.86 25.64 21.32
CA LYS A 84 7.42 25.52 22.68
C LYS A 84 8.94 25.76 22.77
N HIS A 85 9.65 25.69 21.64
CA HIS A 85 11.11 25.75 21.62
C HIS A 85 11.65 27.14 21.28
N CYS A 86 11.13 27.77 20.23
CA CYS A 86 11.55 29.10 19.79
C CYS A 86 10.49 30.19 19.98
N SER A 87 9.32 29.86 20.54
CA SER A 87 8.22 30.81 20.74
C SER A 87 7.66 31.44 19.45
N HIS A 88 7.96 30.86 18.27
CA HIS A 88 7.36 31.28 17.01
C HIS A 88 5.83 31.13 17.06
N ARG A 89 5.11 32.20 16.72
CA ARG A 89 3.65 32.22 16.68
C ARG A 89 3.18 31.91 15.27
N PHE A 90 2.49 30.78 15.12
CA PHE A 90 1.85 30.40 13.87
C PHE A 90 0.60 31.29 13.71
N ALA A 91 0.59 32.11 12.66
CA ALA A 91 -0.55 32.97 12.30
C ALA A 91 -1.71 32.14 11.73
#